data_AF-A0A514XGY3-F1
#
_entry.id   AF-A0A514XGY3-F1
#
_cell.length_a   1.000
_cell.length_b   1.000
_cell.length_c   1.000
_cell.angle_alpha   90.00
_cell.angle_beta   90.00
_cell.angle_gamma   90.00
#
_symmetry.space_group_name_H-M   'P 1'
#
loop_
_entity.id
_entity.type
_entity.pdbx_description
1 polymer ?
#
loop_
_entity_poly.entity_id
_entity_poly.type
_entity_poly.pdbx_seq_one_letter_code
_entity_poly.pdbx_strand_id
1 'polypeptide(L)'
;MKTLFALFAFFISLTTLSPAQAYFIAVPTQQGPIDYNKSVRILLSGRGTDLGVQPQLTALGRAQLYKRNFPQDQIVLISVLENANNAANLSKSGWTFVTSNDVKLETQSGSKEILKFNNIRSLEFFGHNSPSLGTQADGLGFRFDFREPIVASIASHFASDAFAIIHGCNSGWLNAQSLSNKWDIAVAGSFTGTRFERLHSDGHFYVDEENRAPNQDWATFNPDLNVKCSEGGCLRMRTMFSHYAGKWGNFQGPLLSHYKFFCQLNERDCQKAMAASLYGFLAERSLQRNSSAAEFSQVAKEWLCPVYKTRKTVDECYQALAEIEAGRGNMLVSFVVNDAQLSCTMKSCQSVMTCDDHTCQVSNRVSKNSSTLAQEYLHLLNGFRALQADGL
;
A
#
# COMPACT_ATOMS: atom_id res chain seq x y z
N MET A 1 41.21 -15.44 64.49
CA MET A 1 39.76 -15.47 64.79
C MET A 1 39.22 -14.06 64.57
N LYS A 2 38.09 -13.90 63.85
CA LYS A 2 37.36 -12.65 63.46
C LYS A 2 37.70 -12.10 62.05
N THR A 3 36.96 -12.54 61.03
CA THR A 3 35.82 -11.87 60.30
C THR A 3 36.29 -10.76 59.34
N LEU A 4 36.41 -10.96 58.02
CA LEU A 4 35.38 -11.14 56.97
C LEU A 4 34.42 -9.93 56.82
N PHE A 5 34.66 -9.08 55.83
CA PHE A 5 33.65 -8.23 55.19
C PHE A 5 34.05 -7.97 53.74
N ALA A 6 33.50 -8.76 52.82
CA ALA A 6 33.56 -8.51 51.39
C ALA A 6 32.33 -7.67 51.01
N LEU A 7 32.54 -6.43 50.57
CA LEU A 7 31.50 -5.61 49.94
C LEU A 7 31.27 -6.13 48.51
N PHE A 8 30.20 -6.90 48.32
CA PHE A 8 29.64 -7.15 47.01
C PHE A 8 28.79 -5.94 46.60
N ALA A 9 29.34 -5.07 45.76
CA ALA A 9 28.57 -4.03 45.09
C ALA A 9 27.69 -4.68 44.02
N PHE A 10 26.41 -4.87 44.35
CA PHE A 10 25.39 -5.33 43.42
C PHE A 10 25.10 -4.20 42.42
N PHE A 11 25.74 -4.24 41.25
CA PHE A 11 25.35 -3.42 40.11
C PHE A 11 23.97 -3.89 39.65
N ILE A 12 22.91 -3.25 40.14
CA ILE A 12 21.59 -3.32 39.54
C ILE A 12 21.72 -2.60 38.21
N SER A 13 21.95 -3.36 37.13
CA SER A 13 21.73 -2.88 35.78
C SER A 13 20.26 -2.47 35.70
N LEU A 14 20.00 -1.16 35.73
CA LEU A 14 18.75 -0.61 35.22
C LEU A 14 18.69 -0.97 33.74
N THR A 15 18.13 -2.15 33.45
CA THR A 15 17.54 -2.41 32.15
C THR A 15 16.46 -1.36 32.00
N THR A 16 16.74 -0.32 31.22
CA THR A 16 15.72 0.58 30.73
C THR A 16 14.71 -0.29 30.00
N LEU A 17 13.61 -0.62 30.68
CA LEU A 17 12.44 -1.22 30.06
C LEU A 17 12.09 -0.27 28.91
N SER A 18 12.42 -0.71 27.69
CA SER A 18 12.05 0.02 26.49
C SER A 18 10.54 0.22 26.60
N PRO A 19 10.03 1.47 26.63
CA PRO A 19 8.61 1.70 26.84
C PRO A 19 7.86 0.83 25.85
N ALA A 20 6.84 0.11 26.35
CA ALA A 20 5.99 -0.73 25.52
C ALA A 20 5.59 0.08 24.27
N GLN A 21 6.15 -0.33 23.12
CA GLN A 21 5.97 0.38 21.85
C GLN A 21 4.46 0.61 21.63
N ALA A 22 4.11 1.89 21.59
CA ALA A 22 2.75 2.38 21.58
C ALA A 22 2.27 2.55 20.13
N TYR A 23 1.04 2.11 19.83
CA TYR A 23 0.34 2.54 18.63
C TYR A 23 -0.64 3.66 18.94
N PHE A 24 -0.97 4.43 17.92
CA PHE A 24 -1.89 5.53 18.02
C PHE A 24 -2.93 5.49 16.89
N ILE A 25 -4.01 6.22 17.14
CA ILE A 25 -5.04 6.54 16.16
C ILE A 25 -5.02 8.04 15.98
N ALA A 26 -4.85 8.50 14.76
CA ALA A 26 -4.86 9.91 14.41
C ALA A 26 -5.83 10.20 13.28
N VAL A 27 -6.36 11.42 13.28
CA VAL A 27 -7.25 11.94 12.23
C VAL A 27 -6.76 13.32 11.78
N PRO A 28 -7.11 13.79 10.58
CA PRO A 28 -6.88 15.18 10.21
C PRO A 28 -7.55 16.13 11.21
N THR A 29 -6.85 17.16 11.67
CA THR A 29 -7.35 18.09 12.71
C THR A 29 -8.68 18.75 12.34
N GLN A 30 -8.90 19.00 11.04
CA GLN A 30 -10.12 19.63 10.53
C GLN A 30 -11.35 18.67 10.50
N GLN A 31 -11.15 17.37 10.69
CA GLN A 31 -12.22 16.37 10.58
C GLN A 31 -13.16 16.35 11.80
N GLY A 32 -12.67 16.78 12.98
CA GLY A 32 -13.39 16.60 14.23
C GLY A 32 -13.29 15.16 14.79
N PRO A 33 -14.13 14.82 15.79
CA PRO A 33 -14.13 13.50 16.43
C PRO A 33 -14.45 12.34 15.46
N ILE A 34 -14.08 11.12 15.84
CA ILE A 34 -14.43 9.91 15.07
C ILE A 34 -15.93 9.60 15.26
N ASP A 35 -16.67 9.47 14.14
CA ASP A 35 -18.00 8.87 14.09
C ASP A 35 -17.89 7.50 13.42
N TYR A 36 -18.10 6.46 14.22
CA TYR A 36 -17.96 5.07 13.80
C TYR A 36 -19.00 4.60 12.76
N ASN A 37 -20.06 5.37 12.53
CA ASN A 37 -21.08 5.05 11.52
C ASN A 37 -20.86 5.79 10.18
N LYS A 38 -19.98 6.80 10.17
CA LYS A 38 -19.67 7.55 8.96
C LYS A 38 -18.72 6.76 8.06
N SER A 39 -18.82 6.98 6.74
CA SER A 39 -17.89 6.40 5.76
C SER A 39 -16.45 6.68 6.18
N VAL A 40 -15.58 5.67 6.19
CA VAL A 40 -14.19 5.81 6.63
C VAL A 40 -13.20 5.19 5.66
N ARG A 41 -12.01 5.79 5.57
CA ARG A 41 -10.83 5.29 4.88
C ARG A 41 -9.73 5.10 5.91
N ILE A 42 -9.32 3.86 6.11
CA ILE A 42 -8.38 3.47 7.14
C ILE A 42 -7.02 3.21 6.50
N LEU A 43 -6.01 3.92 6.99
CA LEU A 43 -4.62 3.79 6.61
C LEU A 43 -3.89 3.16 7.79
N LEU A 44 -3.44 1.92 7.64
CA LEU A 44 -2.64 1.23 8.65
C LEU A 44 -1.17 1.25 8.21
N SER A 45 -0.35 2.02 8.92
CA SER A 45 1.08 2.10 8.66
C SER A 45 1.85 1.36 9.74
N GLY A 46 2.59 0.34 9.34
CA GLY A 46 3.44 -0.41 10.25
C GLY A 46 4.88 0.10 10.30
N ARG A 47 5.59 -0.27 11.36
CA ARG A 47 7.02 0.03 11.52
C ARG A 47 7.89 -0.99 10.82
N GLY A 48 8.50 -0.56 9.72
CA GLY A 48 9.75 -1.16 9.29
C GLY A 48 10.86 -0.49 10.08
N THR A 49 11.43 -1.17 11.07
CA THR A 49 12.58 -0.64 11.85
C THR A 49 13.72 -0.11 10.97
N ASP A 50 13.81 -0.63 9.74
CA ASP A 50 14.72 -0.30 8.65
C ASP A 50 14.13 0.66 7.58
N LEU A 51 12.80 0.78 7.48
CA LEU A 51 12.11 1.69 6.53
C LEU A 51 11.87 3.09 7.12
N GLY A 52 12.03 3.24 8.44
CA GLY A 52 11.79 4.50 9.14
C GLY A 52 10.36 5.01 8.92
N VAL A 53 10.22 6.32 8.64
CA VAL A 53 8.92 6.98 8.46
C VAL A 53 8.35 6.86 7.04
N GLN A 54 9.03 6.20 6.10
CA GLN A 54 8.61 6.14 4.69
C GLN A 54 7.21 5.52 4.47
N PRO A 55 6.84 4.40 5.12
CA PRO A 55 5.47 3.86 5.03
C PRO A 55 4.42 4.87 5.50
N GLN A 56 4.69 5.54 6.62
CA GLN A 56 3.77 6.52 7.18
C GLN A 56 3.65 7.75 6.28
N LEU A 57 4.75 8.30 5.76
CA LEU A 57 4.72 9.43 4.82
C LEU A 57 3.96 9.10 3.53
N THR A 58 4.04 7.84 3.07
CA THR A 58 3.23 7.36 1.94
C THR A 58 1.74 7.34 2.31
N ALA A 59 1.39 6.81 3.49
CA ALA A 59 0.02 6.82 3.99
C ALA A 59 -0.52 8.26 4.12
N LEU A 60 0.29 9.21 4.60
CA LEU A 60 -0.10 10.62 4.66
C LEU A 60 -0.37 11.20 3.26
N GLY A 61 0.40 10.84 2.24
CA GLY A 61 0.13 11.21 0.85
C GLY A 61 -1.24 10.71 0.36
N ARG A 62 -1.60 9.45 0.68
CA ARG A 62 -2.93 8.89 0.41
C ARG A 62 -4.03 9.66 1.15
N ALA A 63 -3.80 10.01 2.41
CA ALA A 63 -4.74 10.78 3.21
C ALA A 63 -5.05 12.15 2.58
N GLN A 64 -4.06 12.87 2.07
CA GLN A 64 -4.29 14.17 1.41
C GLN A 64 -5.21 14.03 0.20
N LEU A 65 -5.00 12.98 -0.60
CA LEU A 65 -5.83 12.69 -1.77
C LEU A 65 -7.25 12.29 -1.39
N TYR A 66 -7.41 11.47 -0.36
CA TYR A 66 -8.74 11.14 0.14
C TYR A 66 -9.48 12.33 0.72
N LYS A 67 -8.78 13.24 1.40
CA LYS A 67 -9.40 14.46 1.91
C LYS A 67 -9.89 15.35 0.77
N ARG A 68 -9.11 15.45 -0.31
CA ARG A 68 -9.47 16.20 -1.52
C ARG A 68 -10.63 15.57 -2.27
N ASN A 69 -10.57 14.26 -2.48
CA ASN A 69 -11.47 13.55 -3.40
C ASN A 69 -12.72 12.98 -2.74
N PHE A 70 -12.71 12.79 -1.42
CA PHE A 70 -13.82 12.25 -0.65
C PHE A 70 -13.99 13.05 0.66
N PRO A 71 -14.31 14.36 0.58
CA PRO A 71 -14.41 15.21 1.77
C PRO A 71 -15.52 14.79 2.74
N GLN A 72 -16.48 13.98 2.28
CA GLN A 72 -17.52 13.38 3.11
C GLN A 72 -17.05 12.16 3.91
N ASP A 73 -15.93 11.53 3.54
CA ASP A 73 -15.40 10.37 4.25
C ASP A 73 -14.51 10.82 5.42
N GLN A 74 -14.44 10.01 6.47
CA GLN A 74 -13.42 10.15 7.51
C GLN A 74 -12.13 9.46 7.08
N ILE A 75 -11.00 10.03 7.47
CA ILE A 75 -9.69 9.43 7.30
C ILE A 75 -9.16 9.11 8.68
N VAL A 76 -8.67 7.88 8.84
CA VAL A 76 -8.11 7.38 10.09
C VAL A 76 -6.75 6.78 9.80
N LEU A 77 -5.72 7.28 10.48
CA LEU A 77 -4.39 6.70 10.49
C LEU A 77 -4.24 5.85 11.77
N ILE A 78 -4.00 4.57 11.59
CA ILE A 78 -3.59 3.65 12.65
C ILE A 78 -2.10 3.37 12.42
N SER A 79 -1.25 3.78 13.35
CA SER A 79 0.19 3.68 13.15
C SER A 79 0.92 3.57 14.48
N VAL A 80 2.18 3.17 14.44
CA VAL A 80 3.09 3.27 15.58
C VAL A 80 3.95 4.52 15.49
N LEU A 81 4.53 4.92 16.63
CA LEU A 81 5.51 6.01 16.67
C LEU A 81 6.87 5.52 16.18
N GLU A 82 7.26 5.96 14.98
CA GLU A 82 8.51 5.52 14.34
C GLU A 82 9.77 6.04 15.02
N ASN A 83 9.70 7.25 15.58
CA ASN A 83 10.79 7.91 16.31
C ASN A 83 10.26 9.00 17.25
N ALA A 84 11.12 9.55 18.12
CA ALA A 84 10.76 10.54 19.12
C ALA A 84 10.14 11.83 18.56
N ASN A 85 10.49 12.21 17.32
CA ASN A 85 9.97 13.41 16.68
C ASN A 85 8.69 13.15 15.88
N ASN A 86 8.29 11.89 15.71
CA ASN A 86 7.21 11.51 14.82
C ASN A 86 5.87 12.14 15.22
N ALA A 87 5.53 12.08 16.51
CA ALA A 87 4.30 12.67 17.03
C ALA A 87 4.24 14.19 16.79
N ALA A 88 5.33 14.90 17.12
CA ALA A 88 5.41 16.34 16.93
C ALA A 88 5.31 16.75 15.45
N ASN A 89 5.92 15.97 14.55
CA ASN A 89 5.84 16.21 13.12
C ASN A 89 4.41 16.01 12.59
N LEU A 90 3.74 14.92 12.98
CA LEU A 90 2.34 14.66 12.60
C LEU A 90 1.40 15.78 13.08
N SER A 91 1.53 16.22 14.34
CA SER A 91 0.73 17.33 14.86
C SER A 91 0.96 18.63 14.08
N LYS A 92 2.23 18.94 13.76
CA LYS A 92 2.57 20.12 12.92
C LYS A 92 1.99 20.01 11.51
N SER A 93 1.87 18.80 10.98
CA SER A 93 1.25 18.49 9.68
C SER A 93 -0.28 18.41 9.74
N GLY A 94 -0.91 18.86 10.82
CA GLY A 94 -2.37 18.96 10.91
C GLY A 94 -3.07 17.64 11.23
N TRP A 95 -2.42 16.76 12.00
CA TRP A 95 -3.04 15.56 12.56
C TRP A 95 -3.30 15.70 14.05
N THR A 96 -4.42 15.16 14.51
CA THR A 96 -4.80 15.10 15.91
C THR A 96 -4.82 13.64 16.36
N PHE A 97 -4.10 13.37 17.45
CA PHE A 97 -4.10 12.06 18.12
C PHE A 97 -5.40 11.89 18.90
N VAL A 98 -6.19 10.89 18.53
CA VAL A 98 -7.46 10.54 19.18
C VAL A 98 -7.22 9.54 20.30
N THR A 99 -6.31 8.60 20.08
CA THR A 99 -5.99 7.56 21.04
C THR A 99 -4.51 7.23 20.97
N SER A 100 -3.90 6.99 22.12
CA SER A 100 -2.58 6.40 22.26
C SER A 100 -2.72 5.16 23.14
N ASN A 101 -2.21 4.03 22.67
CA ASN A 101 -2.28 2.76 23.36
C ASN A 101 -0.87 2.30 23.72
N ASP A 102 -0.71 1.70 24.89
CA ASP A 102 0.57 1.16 25.39
C ASP A 102 0.83 -0.28 24.90
N VAL A 103 -0.16 -0.92 24.30
CA VAL A 103 -0.03 -2.23 23.65
C VAL A 103 0.53 -2.11 22.23
N LYS A 104 1.11 -3.21 21.74
CA LYS A 104 1.67 -3.33 20.40
C LYS A 104 0.60 -3.28 19.33
N LEU A 105 0.93 -2.74 18.16
CA LEU A 105 0.10 -2.92 16.98
C LEU A 105 0.34 -4.31 16.39
N GLU A 106 -0.67 -5.15 16.45
CA GLU A 106 -0.69 -6.50 15.89
C GLU A 106 -2.11 -6.85 15.41
N THR A 107 -2.34 -8.07 14.92
CA THR A 107 -3.65 -8.50 14.41
C THR A 107 -4.78 -8.19 15.38
N GLN A 108 -4.63 -8.55 16.66
CA GLN A 108 -5.71 -8.43 17.64
C GLN A 108 -6.03 -6.97 17.98
N SER A 109 -5.01 -6.17 18.30
CA SER A 109 -5.21 -4.75 18.61
C SER A 109 -5.67 -3.97 17.37
N GLY A 110 -5.03 -4.17 16.22
CA GLY A 110 -5.41 -3.54 14.96
C GLY A 110 -6.83 -3.89 14.51
N SER A 111 -7.21 -5.18 14.56
CA SER A 111 -8.57 -5.60 14.18
C SER A 111 -9.62 -5.04 15.13
N LYS A 112 -9.34 -4.98 16.45
CA LYS A 112 -10.25 -4.34 17.42
C LYS A 112 -10.50 -2.87 17.12
N GLU A 113 -9.52 -2.14 16.59
CA GLU A 113 -9.72 -0.76 16.14
C GLU A 113 -10.54 -0.68 14.86
N ILE A 114 -10.25 -1.54 13.88
CA ILE A 114 -10.94 -1.56 12.59
C ILE A 114 -12.42 -1.95 12.77
N LEU A 115 -12.72 -2.92 13.62
CA LEU A 115 -14.08 -3.41 13.89
C LEU A 115 -14.99 -2.39 14.58
N LYS A 116 -14.46 -1.25 15.03
CA LYS A 116 -15.28 -0.17 15.57
C LYS A 116 -16.08 0.53 14.46
N PHE A 117 -15.61 0.53 13.21
CA PHE A 117 -16.23 1.28 12.10
C PHE A 117 -17.25 0.44 11.35
N ASN A 118 -18.39 0.99 10.97
CA ASN A 118 -19.48 0.24 10.30
C ASN A 118 -19.58 0.47 8.78
N ASN A 119 -18.73 1.33 8.21
CA ASN A 119 -18.83 1.75 6.81
C ASN A 119 -17.43 2.05 6.23
N ILE A 120 -16.58 1.02 6.17
CA ILE A 120 -15.21 1.11 5.69
C ILE A 120 -15.23 1.14 4.15
N ARG A 121 -14.79 2.25 3.55
CA ARG A 121 -14.67 2.45 2.10
C ARG A 121 -13.29 2.05 1.57
N SER A 122 -12.25 2.17 2.40
CA SER A 122 -10.95 1.58 2.08
C SER A 122 -10.17 1.16 3.31
N LEU A 123 -9.40 0.09 3.18
CA LEU A 123 -8.44 -0.37 4.19
C LEU A 123 -7.08 -0.63 3.51
N GLU A 124 -6.08 0.18 3.82
CA GLU A 124 -4.77 0.10 3.18
C GLU A 124 -3.67 -0.14 4.21
N PHE A 125 -2.76 -1.06 3.88
CA PHE A 125 -1.64 -1.43 4.73
C PHE A 125 -0.33 -0.94 4.09
N PHE A 126 0.52 -0.24 4.85
CA PHE A 126 1.81 0.27 4.39
C PHE A 126 2.94 -0.30 5.25
N GLY A 127 3.90 -0.97 4.61
CA GLY A 127 5.12 -1.43 5.28
C GLY A 127 5.66 -2.75 4.72
N HIS A 128 6.46 -3.43 5.52
CA HIS A 128 6.93 -4.77 5.18
C HIS A 128 5.78 -5.76 5.17
N ASN A 129 5.85 -6.75 4.29
CA ASN A 129 4.87 -7.82 4.22
C ASN A 129 5.56 -9.18 4.06
N SER A 130 4.99 -10.19 4.73
CA SER A 130 5.29 -11.60 4.49
C SER A 130 4.27 -12.16 3.50
N PRO A 131 4.68 -12.98 2.52
CA PRO A 131 3.73 -13.60 1.61
C PRO A 131 2.64 -14.41 2.33
N SER A 132 2.94 -15.01 3.50
CA SER A 132 2.04 -15.89 4.25
C SER A 132 1.56 -15.34 5.59
N LEU A 133 2.33 -14.47 6.26
CA LEU A 133 2.06 -13.98 7.62
C LEU A 133 1.49 -12.56 7.67
N GLY A 134 1.22 -11.94 6.52
CA GLY A 134 0.71 -10.57 6.43
C GLY A 134 1.72 -9.46 6.76
N THR A 135 1.18 -8.27 7.05
CA THR A 135 1.93 -7.01 7.17
C THR A 135 2.63 -6.90 8.53
N GLN A 136 3.89 -6.46 8.56
CA GLN A 136 4.56 -6.07 9.81
C GLN A 136 3.95 -4.77 10.32
N ALA A 137 3.40 -4.82 11.53
CA ALA A 137 2.65 -3.72 12.12
C ALA A 137 3.46 -2.96 13.18
N ASP A 138 4.21 -3.68 14.01
CA ASP A 138 5.12 -3.07 15.00
C ASP A 138 6.41 -3.88 15.13
N GLY A 139 7.52 -3.32 14.65
CA GLY A 139 8.83 -3.96 14.72
C GLY A 139 8.92 -5.32 14.01
N LEU A 140 9.90 -6.14 14.39
CA LEU A 140 10.21 -7.39 13.69
C LEU A 140 9.29 -8.57 14.06
N GLY A 141 8.54 -8.45 15.16
CA GLY A 141 7.76 -9.56 15.75
C GLY A 141 6.24 -9.41 15.65
N PHE A 142 5.70 -8.19 15.56
CA PHE A 142 4.26 -7.97 15.60
C PHE A 142 3.71 -7.74 14.19
N ARG A 143 2.71 -8.54 13.82
CA ARG A 143 2.13 -8.57 12.48
C ARG A 143 0.63 -8.40 12.55
N PHE A 144 0.08 -7.89 11.47
CA PHE A 144 -1.30 -8.09 11.10
C PHE A 144 -1.38 -9.36 10.24
N ASP A 145 -1.52 -10.51 10.89
CA ASP A 145 -1.63 -11.83 10.28
C ASP A 145 -3.03 -12.05 9.71
N PHE A 146 -3.12 -12.07 8.38
CA PHE A 146 -4.39 -12.20 7.67
C PHE A 146 -5.05 -13.58 7.79
N ARG A 147 -4.39 -14.57 8.40
CA ARG A 147 -4.93 -15.92 8.62
C ARG A 147 -5.84 -15.97 9.85
N GLU A 148 -5.63 -15.09 10.81
CA GLU A 148 -6.34 -15.05 12.08
C GLU A 148 -7.86 -14.90 11.89
N PRO A 149 -8.69 -15.62 12.66
CA PRO A 149 -10.15 -15.60 12.51
C PRO A 149 -10.77 -14.20 12.65
N ILE A 150 -10.23 -13.36 13.55
CA ILE A 150 -10.73 -12.00 13.76
C ILE A 150 -10.66 -11.15 12.49
N VAL A 151 -9.70 -11.41 11.59
CA VAL A 151 -9.57 -10.67 10.34
C VAL A 151 -10.78 -10.90 9.44
N ALA A 152 -11.34 -12.11 9.40
CA ALA A 152 -12.53 -12.38 8.61
C ALA A 152 -13.76 -11.60 9.11
N SER A 153 -13.83 -11.30 10.42
CA SER A 153 -14.96 -10.54 10.98
C SER A 153 -15.03 -9.08 10.49
N ILE A 154 -13.95 -8.55 9.91
CA ILE A 154 -13.95 -7.20 9.31
C ILE A 154 -14.87 -7.13 8.07
N ALA A 155 -15.18 -8.27 7.43
CA ALA A 155 -16.00 -8.32 6.22
C ALA A 155 -17.33 -7.55 6.34
N SER A 156 -18.05 -7.72 7.45
CA SER A 156 -19.36 -7.10 7.69
C SER A 156 -19.31 -5.59 7.94
N HIS A 157 -18.12 -5.00 8.00
CA HIS A 157 -17.90 -3.58 8.26
C HIS A 157 -17.53 -2.80 7.00
N PHE A 158 -17.31 -3.48 5.87
CA PHE A 158 -17.05 -2.83 4.60
C PHE A 158 -18.32 -2.30 3.94
N ALA A 159 -18.17 -1.15 3.28
CA ALA A 159 -19.17 -0.68 2.33
C ALA A 159 -19.20 -1.57 1.08
N SER A 160 -20.31 -1.53 0.33
CA SER A 160 -20.49 -2.34 -0.88
C SER A 160 -19.51 -2.04 -2.03
N ASP A 161 -18.89 -0.86 -2.02
CA ASP A 161 -17.92 -0.41 -3.03
C ASP A 161 -16.49 -0.34 -2.47
N ALA A 162 -16.25 -0.97 -1.32
CA ALA A 162 -14.98 -0.88 -0.64
C ALA A 162 -13.86 -1.61 -1.41
N PHE A 163 -12.63 -1.21 -1.11
CA PHE A 163 -11.42 -1.88 -1.58
C PHE A 163 -10.34 -1.90 -0.50
N ALA A 164 -9.36 -2.77 -0.67
CA ALA A 164 -8.15 -2.77 0.14
C ALA A 164 -6.89 -2.85 -0.72
N ILE A 165 -5.78 -2.31 -0.20
CA ILE A 165 -4.46 -2.44 -0.84
C ILE A 165 -3.43 -2.80 0.21
N ILE A 166 -2.62 -3.82 -0.06
CA ILE A 166 -1.50 -4.20 0.79
C ILE A 166 -0.21 -3.74 0.13
N HIS A 167 0.23 -2.53 0.49
CA HIS A 167 1.51 -1.95 0.09
C HIS A 167 2.66 -2.60 0.87
N GLY A 168 3.07 -3.77 0.39
CA GLY A 168 4.22 -4.49 0.91
C GLY A 168 4.67 -5.60 -0.04
N CYS A 169 5.92 -6.01 0.11
CA CYS A 169 6.53 -7.06 -0.71
C CYS A 169 5.66 -8.33 -0.72
N ASN A 170 5.46 -8.91 -1.91
CA ASN A 170 4.88 -10.22 -2.10
C ASN A 170 3.46 -10.42 -1.53
N SER A 171 2.71 -9.34 -1.28
CA SER A 171 1.35 -9.40 -0.72
C SER A 171 0.31 -9.97 -1.67
N GLY A 172 0.59 -10.04 -2.98
CA GLY A 172 -0.31 -10.57 -4.00
C GLY A 172 -0.38 -12.10 -4.06
N TRP A 173 0.62 -12.80 -3.54
CA TRP A 173 0.73 -14.26 -3.72
C TRP A 173 -0.31 -15.06 -2.93
N LEU A 174 -0.48 -14.77 -1.64
CA LEU A 174 -1.48 -15.44 -0.79
C LEU A 174 -2.43 -14.42 -0.13
N ASN A 175 -1.88 -13.33 0.41
CA ASN A 175 -2.64 -12.39 1.24
C ASN A 175 -3.79 -11.72 0.49
N ALA A 176 -3.52 -11.03 -0.62
CA ALA A 176 -4.54 -10.24 -1.33
C ALA A 176 -5.70 -11.11 -1.84
N GLN A 177 -5.40 -12.27 -2.44
CA GLN A 177 -6.43 -13.21 -2.89
C GLN A 177 -7.24 -13.76 -1.70
N SER A 178 -6.57 -14.19 -0.63
CA SER A 178 -7.23 -14.72 0.58
C SER A 178 -8.16 -13.67 1.22
N LEU A 179 -7.70 -12.43 1.33
CA LEU A 179 -8.49 -11.33 1.89
C LEU A 179 -9.67 -10.97 1.01
N SER A 180 -9.50 -10.92 -0.32
CA SER A 180 -10.62 -10.68 -1.23
C SER A 180 -11.70 -11.74 -1.07
N ASN A 181 -11.32 -13.02 -0.89
CA ASN A 181 -12.27 -14.10 -0.62
C ASN A 181 -12.95 -13.98 0.75
N LYS A 182 -12.23 -13.54 1.78
CA LYS A 182 -12.76 -13.42 3.16
C LYS A 182 -13.66 -12.21 3.33
N TRP A 183 -13.32 -11.10 2.69
CA TRP A 183 -13.99 -9.82 2.88
C TRP A 183 -15.02 -9.50 1.81
N ASP A 184 -15.03 -10.25 0.71
CA ASP A 184 -15.88 -10.02 -0.47
C ASP A 184 -15.76 -8.60 -1.02
N ILE A 185 -14.51 -8.11 -1.12
CA ILE A 185 -14.17 -6.80 -1.71
C ILE A 185 -12.97 -6.96 -2.67
N ALA A 186 -12.70 -5.91 -3.44
CA ALA A 186 -11.49 -5.85 -4.25
C ALA A 186 -10.25 -5.64 -3.36
N VAL A 187 -9.23 -6.49 -3.48
CA VAL A 187 -7.98 -6.38 -2.70
C VAL A 187 -6.76 -6.46 -3.62
N ALA A 188 -5.89 -5.46 -3.56
CA ALA A 188 -4.67 -5.41 -4.35
C ALA A 188 -3.42 -5.81 -3.55
N GLY A 189 -2.48 -6.48 -4.22
CA GLY A 189 -1.18 -6.85 -3.66
C GLY A 189 -0.06 -6.98 -4.70
N SER A 190 1.19 -7.02 -4.23
CA SER A 190 2.39 -7.11 -5.06
C SER A 190 2.86 -8.56 -5.27
N PHE A 191 3.29 -8.91 -6.48
CA PHE A 191 3.93 -10.21 -6.77
C PHE A 191 5.46 -10.17 -6.69
N THR A 192 6.01 -9.03 -6.28
CA THR A 192 7.44 -8.79 -6.16
C THR A 192 7.72 -7.91 -4.94
N GLY A 193 8.93 -7.35 -4.83
CA GLY A 193 9.22 -6.34 -3.84
C GLY A 193 8.37 -5.08 -4.03
N THR A 194 8.39 -4.23 -3.03
CA THR A 194 7.86 -2.87 -3.10
C THR A 194 8.96 -1.90 -2.73
N ARG A 195 8.90 -0.70 -3.29
CA ARG A 195 9.89 0.35 -3.11
C ARG A 195 9.19 1.69 -2.94
N PHE A 196 9.95 2.66 -2.46
CA PHE A 196 9.50 4.04 -2.42
C PHE A 196 9.90 4.78 -3.69
N GLU A 197 8.98 5.58 -4.17
CA GLU A 197 9.20 6.54 -5.25
C GLU A 197 8.95 7.93 -4.71
N ARG A 198 9.86 8.86 -4.97
CA ARG A 198 9.83 10.23 -4.47
C ARG A 198 9.78 11.23 -5.62
N LEU A 199 9.00 12.29 -5.42
CA LEU A 199 8.84 13.39 -6.36
C LEU A 199 10.16 14.17 -6.50
N HIS A 200 10.56 14.44 -7.75
CA HIS A 200 11.66 15.32 -8.10
C HIS A 200 11.17 16.72 -8.44
N SER A 201 12.12 17.67 -8.47
CA SER A 201 11.87 19.06 -8.86
C SER A 201 11.38 19.24 -10.30
N ASP A 202 11.54 18.25 -11.17
CA ASP A 202 10.97 18.21 -12.53
C ASP A 202 9.48 17.81 -12.57
N GLY A 203 8.88 17.47 -11.42
CA GLY A 203 7.50 17.03 -11.33
C GLY A 203 7.28 15.54 -11.58
N HIS A 204 8.34 14.76 -11.77
CA HIS A 204 8.26 13.31 -11.98
C HIS A 204 8.61 12.53 -10.71
N PHE A 205 8.04 11.34 -10.58
CA PHE A 205 8.42 10.39 -9.53
C PHE A 205 9.57 9.51 -10.00
N TYR A 206 10.56 9.31 -9.13
CA TYR A 206 11.68 8.39 -9.34
C TYR A 206 11.88 7.51 -8.13
N VAL A 207 12.63 6.41 -8.28
CA VAL A 207 12.93 5.50 -7.16
C VAL A 207 13.77 6.26 -6.13
N ASP A 208 13.35 6.21 -4.86
CA ASP A 208 14.02 6.83 -3.70
C ASP A 208 15.25 6.01 -3.27
N GLU A 209 16.18 5.81 -4.20
CA GLU A 209 17.43 5.07 -4.04
C GLU A 209 18.56 5.81 -4.77
N GLU A 210 19.78 5.71 -4.22
CA GLU A 210 20.96 6.31 -4.83
C GLU A 210 21.17 5.81 -6.27
N ASN A 211 21.54 6.71 -7.18
CA ASN A 211 21.79 6.42 -8.60
C ASN A 211 20.59 5.91 -9.42
N ARG A 212 19.37 5.85 -8.84
CA ARG A 212 18.14 5.46 -9.55
C ARG A 212 17.28 6.63 -10.04
N ALA A 213 17.67 7.85 -9.66
CA ALA A 213 17.08 9.11 -10.10
C ALA A 213 18.01 9.88 -11.06
N PRO A 214 17.48 10.83 -11.87
CA PRO A 214 18.29 11.78 -12.62
C PRO A 214 19.10 12.69 -11.68
N ASN A 215 20.13 13.35 -12.21
CA ASN A 215 20.97 14.29 -11.46
C ASN A 215 20.25 15.64 -11.30
N GLN A 216 19.15 15.64 -10.55
CA GLN A 216 18.32 16.79 -10.25
C GLN A 216 17.91 16.75 -8.78
N ASP A 217 17.48 17.88 -8.24
CA ASP A 217 17.07 17.95 -6.84
C ASP A 217 15.73 17.24 -6.60
N TRP A 218 15.64 16.57 -5.46
CA TRP A 218 14.36 16.07 -4.94
C TRP A 218 13.41 17.24 -4.65
N ALA A 219 12.12 17.03 -4.88
CA ALA A 219 11.12 18.02 -4.47
C ALA A 219 11.11 18.20 -2.95
N THR A 220 10.88 19.44 -2.53
CA THR A 220 10.60 19.82 -1.12
C THR A 220 9.13 20.17 -0.91
N PHE A 221 8.37 20.30 -2.00
CA PHE A 221 6.96 20.65 -2.03
C PHE A 221 6.26 19.94 -3.19
N ASN A 222 5.03 19.45 -2.95
CA ASN A 222 4.18 18.91 -4.01
C ASN A 222 3.18 20.00 -4.47
N PRO A 223 3.27 20.48 -5.73
CA PRO A 223 2.36 21.49 -6.25
C PRO A 223 0.93 20.99 -6.52
N ASP A 224 0.72 19.71 -6.86
CA ASP A 224 -0.60 19.13 -7.09
C ASP A 224 -1.44 19.07 -5.81
N LEU A 225 -0.77 18.82 -4.68
CA LEU A 225 -1.40 18.76 -3.36
C LEU A 225 -1.30 20.06 -2.56
N ASN A 226 -0.44 20.99 -2.98
CA ASN A 226 -0.12 22.21 -2.24
C ASN A 226 0.37 21.93 -0.80
N VAL A 227 1.26 20.95 -0.63
CA VAL A 227 1.81 20.53 0.68
C VAL A 227 3.32 20.36 0.63
N LYS A 228 4.00 20.58 1.76
CA LYS A 228 5.43 20.29 1.88
C LYS A 228 5.65 18.78 1.88
N CYS A 229 6.76 18.32 1.29
CA CYS A 229 7.08 16.89 1.28
C CYS A 229 7.22 16.28 2.69
N SER A 230 7.63 17.09 3.68
CA SER A 230 7.71 16.69 5.09
C SER A 230 6.35 16.43 5.74
N GLU A 231 5.26 16.91 5.15
CA GLU A 231 3.88 16.75 5.64
C GLU A 231 3.15 15.58 4.96
N GLY A 232 3.89 14.76 4.20
CA GLY A 232 3.35 13.77 3.30
C GLY A 232 3.01 14.37 1.93
N GLY A 233 2.93 13.52 0.90
CA GLY A 233 2.53 13.94 -0.44
C GLY A 233 3.65 14.00 -1.47
N CYS A 234 4.90 13.68 -1.14
CA CYS A 234 5.96 13.52 -2.15
C CYS A 234 6.51 12.11 -2.24
N LEU A 235 6.00 11.19 -1.43
CA LEU A 235 6.44 9.80 -1.37
C LEU A 235 5.27 8.89 -1.65
N ARG A 236 5.51 7.87 -2.47
CA ARG A 236 4.56 6.79 -2.73
C ARG A 236 5.25 5.44 -2.68
N MET A 237 4.49 4.40 -2.38
CA MET A 237 4.99 3.03 -2.35
C MET A 237 4.42 2.23 -3.53
N ARG A 238 5.32 1.71 -4.37
CA ARG A 238 4.97 0.98 -5.59
C ARG A 238 5.66 -0.36 -5.66
N THR A 239 5.17 -1.23 -6.51
CA THR A 239 5.83 -2.50 -6.83
C THR A 239 7.19 -2.24 -7.49
N MET A 240 8.13 -3.15 -7.27
CA MET A 240 9.36 -3.20 -8.06
C MET A 240 9.06 -3.74 -9.45
N PHE A 241 9.92 -3.43 -10.43
CA PHE A 241 9.79 -3.90 -11.82
C PHE A 241 10.75 -5.06 -12.14
N SER A 242 11.44 -5.57 -11.12
CA SER A 242 12.38 -6.69 -11.17
C SER A 242 11.89 -7.87 -10.34
N HIS A 243 12.59 -9.00 -10.42
CA HIS A 243 12.37 -10.13 -9.52
C HIS A 243 12.61 -9.74 -8.06
N TYR A 244 11.81 -10.34 -7.18
CA TYR A 244 12.05 -10.26 -5.75
C TYR A 244 13.22 -11.16 -5.37
N ALA A 245 14.22 -10.58 -4.72
CA ALA A 245 15.29 -11.33 -4.05
C ALA A 245 15.47 -10.71 -2.66
N GLY A 246 15.07 -11.43 -1.62
CA GLY A 246 15.11 -10.90 -0.26
C GLY A 246 14.83 -11.96 0.81
N LYS A 247 14.38 -11.50 1.98
CA LYS A 247 14.17 -12.33 3.17
C LYS A 247 13.36 -13.61 2.91
N TRP A 248 12.32 -13.53 2.08
CA TRP A 248 11.39 -14.65 1.86
C TRP A 248 11.79 -15.55 0.68
N GLY A 249 12.98 -15.35 0.11
CA GLY A 249 13.51 -16.15 -0.99
C GLY A 249 13.80 -15.33 -2.25
N ASN A 250 14.03 -16.05 -3.34
CA ASN A 250 14.30 -15.49 -4.66
C ASN A 250 13.23 -15.97 -5.65
N PHE A 251 12.46 -15.04 -6.20
CA PHE A 251 11.32 -15.32 -7.05
C PHE A 251 11.62 -15.02 -8.53
N GLN A 252 12.74 -15.55 -9.04
CA GLN A 252 13.06 -15.54 -10.47
C GLN A 252 12.01 -16.29 -11.30
N GLY A 253 11.63 -15.76 -12.46
CA GLY A 253 10.60 -16.31 -13.34
C GLY A 253 9.37 -15.40 -13.46
N PRO A 254 8.31 -15.85 -14.17
CA PRO A 254 7.18 -14.99 -14.49
C PRO A 254 6.48 -14.39 -13.26
N LEU A 255 6.32 -13.08 -13.22
CA LEU A 255 5.68 -12.37 -12.10
C LEU A 255 4.88 -11.17 -12.61
N LEU A 256 4.35 -10.36 -11.70
CA LEU A 256 3.72 -9.08 -12.04
C LEU A 256 4.52 -7.93 -11.44
N SER A 257 4.78 -6.92 -12.25
CA SER A 257 5.49 -5.69 -11.87
C SER A 257 4.56 -4.56 -11.42
N HIS A 258 3.27 -4.84 -11.24
CA HIS A 258 2.23 -3.91 -10.77
C HIS A 258 1.44 -4.55 -9.63
N TYR A 259 0.68 -3.75 -8.89
CA TYR A 259 -0.30 -4.27 -7.94
C TYR A 259 -1.42 -4.98 -8.70
N LYS A 260 -1.69 -6.24 -8.34
CA LYS A 260 -2.77 -7.05 -8.91
C LYS A 260 -3.98 -7.02 -7.99
N PHE A 261 -5.15 -6.65 -8.51
CA PHE A 261 -6.41 -6.75 -7.78
C PHE A 261 -6.99 -8.16 -7.83
N PHE A 262 -7.46 -8.66 -6.69
CA PHE A 262 -8.33 -9.83 -6.59
C PHE A 262 -9.73 -9.38 -6.19
N CYS A 263 -10.76 -9.97 -6.79
CA CYS A 263 -12.13 -9.59 -6.53
C CYS A 263 -13.10 -10.74 -6.80
N GLN A 264 -14.00 -11.01 -5.83
CA GLN A 264 -15.05 -12.03 -5.94
C GLN A 264 -16.43 -11.47 -6.32
N LEU A 265 -16.58 -10.15 -6.31
CA LEU A 265 -17.78 -9.46 -6.78
C LEU A 265 -18.03 -9.69 -8.27
N ASN A 266 -19.16 -9.18 -8.77
CA ASN A 266 -19.36 -9.12 -10.21
C ASN A 266 -18.34 -8.17 -10.86
N GLU A 267 -18.07 -8.39 -12.15
CA GLU A 267 -17.00 -7.68 -12.86
C GLU A 267 -17.15 -6.16 -12.81
N ARG A 268 -18.37 -5.62 -12.93
CA ARG A 268 -18.61 -4.17 -12.91
C ARG A 268 -18.25 -3.58 -11.55
N ASP A 269 -18.66 -4.21 -10.46
CA ASP A 269 -18.36 -3.72 -9.11
C ASP A 269 -16.87 -3.85 -8.79
N CYS A 270 -16.21 -4.93 -9.22
CA CYS A 270 -14.75 -5.05 -9.14
C CYS A 270 -14.05 -3.90 -9.87
N GLN A 271 -14.45 -3.62 -11.10
CA GLN A 271 -13.88 -2.53 -11.90
C GLN A 271 -14.08 -1.17 -11.22
N LYS A 272 -15.27 -0.89 -10.69
CA LYS A 272 -15.55 0.34 -9.93
C LYS A 272 -14.65 0.48 -8.71
N ALA A 273 -14.50 -0.57 -7.91
CA ALA A 273 -13.64 -0.56 -6.73
C ALA A 273 -12.16 -0.34 -7.11
N MET A 274 -11.69 -1.00 -8.17
CA MET A 274 -10.34 -0.79 -8.72
C MET A 274 -10.14 0.68 -9.15
N ALA A 275 -11.09 1.25 -9.89
CA ALA A 275 -11.00 2.63 -10.35
C ALA A 275 -11.07 3.64 -9.20
N ALA A 276 -11.93 3.40 -8.20
CA ALA A 276 -12.05 4.22 -7.00
C ALA A 276 -10.72 4.28 -6.22
N SER A 277 -9.92 3.20 -6.25
CA SER A 277 -8.62 3.16 -5.59
C SER A 277 -7.59 4.14 -6.17
N LEU A 278 -7.70 4.51 -7.45
CA LEU A 278 -6.77 5.47 -8.09
C LEU A 278 -7.01 6.90 -7.64
N TYR A 279 -8.18 7.25 -7.09
CA TYR A 279 -8.39 8.55 -6.48
C TYR A 279 -7.60 8.75 -5.18
N GLY A 280 -7.12 7.67 -4.57
CA GLY A 280 -6.14 7.74 -3.51
C GLY A 280 -4.71 7.78 -4.01
N PHE A 281 -4.43 7.47 -5.28
CA PHE A 281 -3.06 7.24 -5.76
C PHE A 281 -2.33 8.55 -6.07
N LEU A 282 -1.15 8.71 -5.46
CA LEU A 282 -0.27 9.84 -5.69
C LEU A 282 0.47 9.67 -7.01
N ALA A 283 0.06 10.44 -8.01
CA ALA A 283 0.59 10.50 -9.37
C ALA A 283 1.29 11.84 -9.63
N GLU A 284 2.00 11.97 -10.76
CA GLU A 284 2.59 13.23 -11.23
C GLU A 284 1.54 14.36 -11.27
N ARG A 285 0.33 14.01 -11.71
CA ARG A 285 -0.90 14.81 -11.56
C ARG A 285 -2.00 13.90 -11.04
N SER A 286 -2.35 14.03 -9.76
CA SER A 286 -3.28 13.09 -9.13
C SER A 286 -4.72 13.42 -9.47
N LEU A 287 -5.58 12.39 -9.51
CA LEU A 287 -6.98 12.54 -9.91
C LEU A 287 -7.76 13.45 -8.95
N GLN A 288 -8.71 14.18 -9.52
CA GLN A 288 -9.77 14.92 -8.84
C GLN A 288 -11.12 14.33 -9.20
N ARG A 289 -12.17 14.53 -8.39
CA ARG A 289 -13.51 13.97 -8.67
C ARG A 289 -13.99 14.24 -10.10
N ASN A 290 -13.76 15.45 -10.59
CA ASN A 290 -14.14 15.88 -11.94
C ASN A 290 -13.09 15.60 -13.01
N SER A 291 -12.09 14.75 -12.75
CA SER A 291 -11.08 14.37 -13.74
C SER A 291 -11.74 13.75 -14.98
N SER A 292 -11.17 14.06 -16.13
CA SER A 292 -11.57 13.53 -17.43
C SER A 292 -11.07 12.09 -17.63
N ALA A 293 -11.62 11.40 -18.63
CA ALA A 293 -11.15 10.08 -19.04
C ALA A 293 -9.67 10.07 -19.45
N ALA A 294 -9.18 11.16 -20.06
CA ALA A 294 -7.78 11.29 -20.46
C ALA A 294 -6.85 11.40 -19.22
N GLU A 295 -7.25 12.18 -18.21
CA GLU A 295 -6.51 12.26 -16.95
C GLU A 295 -6.53 10.93 -16.19
N PHE A 296 -7.68 10.24 -16.16
CA PHE A 296 -7.79 8.92 -15.56
C PHE A 296 -6.89 7.89 -16.28
N SER A 297 -6.93 7.85 -17.61
CA SER A 297 -6.05 7.00 -18.44
C SER A 297 -4.58 7.24 -18.13
N GLN A 298 -4.17 8.51 -17.99
CA GLN A 298 -2.80 8.86 -17.64
C GLN A 298 -2.39 8.32 -16.26
N VAL A 299 -3.22 8.49 -15.24
CA VAL A 299 -2.94 7.99 -13.88
C VAL A 299 -2.97 6.47 -13.83
N ALA A 300 -3.85 5.81 -14.58
CA ALA A 300 -3.89 4.36 -14.69
C ALA A 300 -2.62 3.79 -15.36
N LYS A 301 -2.08 4.46 -16.39
CA LYS A 301 -0.77 4.12 -16.96
C LYS A 301 0.34 4.27 -15.94
N GLU A 302 0.36 5.37 -15.20
CA GLU A 302 1.34 5.59 -14.14
C GLU A 302 1.27 4.55 -13.03
N TRP A 303 0.06 4.11 -12.66
CA TRP A 303 -0.17 3.05 -11.68
C TRP A 303 0.41 1.69 -12.09
N LEU A 304 0.46 1.40 -13.39
CA LEU A 304 0.82 0.08 -13.93
C LEU A 304 2.23 0.01 -14.51
N CYS A 305 2.72 1.09 -15.11
CA CYS A 305 3.97 1.12 -15.84
C CYS A 305 5.18 1.32 -14.92
N PRO A 306 6.39 0.92 -15.35
CA PRO A 306 7.60 1.12 -14.57
C PRO A 306 8.01 2.57 -14.38
N VAL A 307 8.84 2.80 -13.36
CA VAL A 307 9.59 4.05 -13.17
C VAL A 307 11.08 3.74 -13.15
N TYR A 308 11.86 4.45 -13.95
CA TYR A 308 13.30 4.32 -14.05
C TYR A 308 13.96 5.70 -14.13
N LYS A 309 15.29 5.73 -13.97
CA LYS A 309 16.12 6.93 -14.15
C LYS A 309 15.90 7.58 -15.52
N THR A 310 15.71 6.77 -16.57
CA THR A 310 15.37 7.24 -17.92
C THR A 310 13.92 6.95 -18.21
N ARG A 311 13.26 7.88 -18.93
CA ARG A 311 11.83 7.76 -19.26
C ARG A 311 11.51 6.76 -20.38
N LYS A 312 12.51 6.30 -21.14
CA LYS A 312 12.32 5.42 -22.30
C LYS A 312 11.35 4.25 -22.06
N THR A 313 11.61 3.41 -21.05
CA THR A 313 10.75 2.25 -20.77
C THR A 313 9.39 2.64 -20.17
N VAL A 314 9.32 3.80 -19.50
CA VAL A 314 8.04 4.36 -19.03
C VAL A 314 7.18 4.74 -20.21
N ASP A 315 7.76 5.46 -21.18
CA ASP A 315 7.07 5.95 -22.36
C ASP A 315 6.68 4.80 -23.31
N GLU A 316 7.54 3.78 -23.46
CA GLU A 316 7.21 2.53 -24.16
C GLU A 316 5.98 1.84 -23.54
N CYS A 317 5.90 1.80 -22.21
CA CYS A 317 4.75 1.24 -21.51
C CYS A 317 3.49 2.09 -21.68
N TYR A 318 3.61 3.41 -21.56
CA TYR A 318 2.48 4.33 -21.76
C TYR A 318 1.92 4.21 -23.18
N GLN A 319 2.79 4.14 -24.18
CA GLN A 319 2.42 3.96 -25.58
C GLN A 319 1.72 2.62 -25.81
N ALA A 320 2.26 1.52 -25.28
CA ALA A 320 1.65 0.20 -25.40
C ALA A 320 0.24 0.15 -24.81
N LEU A 321 0.04 0.74 -23.62
CA LEU A 321 -1.28 0.83 -22.99
C LEU A 321 -2.23 1.77 -23.77
N ALA A 322 -1.73 2.87 -24.33
CA ALA A 322 -2.54 3.74 -25.18
C ALA A 322 -3.02 3.04 -26.47
N GLU A 323 -2.18 2.19 -27.08
CA GLU A 323 -2.57 1.40 -28.24
C GLU A 323 -3.62 0.33 -27.89
N ILE A 324 -3.51 -0.29 -26.71
CA ILE A 324 -4.53 -1.20 -26.18
C ILE A 324 -5.86 -0.47 -25.97
N GLU A 325 -5.84 0.72 -25.36
CA GLU A 325 -7.04 1.56 -25.17
C GLU A 325 -7.73 1.87 -26.49
N ALA A 326 -6.94 2.14 -27.54
CA ALA A 326 -7.43 2.41 -28.88
C ALA A 326 -7.87 1.15 -29.66
N GLY A 327 -7.77 -0.06 -29.08
CA GLY A 327 -8.18 -1.32 -29.73
C GLY A 327 -7.20 -1.84 -30.79
N ARG A 328 -5.95 -1.35 -30.80
CA ARG A 328 -4.92 -1.67 -31.82
C ARG A 328 -3.63 -2.23 -31.23
N GLY A 329 -3.51 -2.26 -29.90
CA GLY A 329 -2.31 -2.68 -29.19
C GLY A 329 -2.24 -4.19 -28.93
N ASN A 330 -1.03 -4.66 -28.62
CA ASN A 330 -0.80 -6.05 -28.22
C ASN A 330 -1.23 -6.27 -26.76
N MET A 331 -2.18 -7.19 -26.53
CA MET A 331 -2.63 -7.55 -25.18
C MET A 331 -1.58 -8.29 -24.34
N LEU A 332 -0.51 -8.82 -24.96
CA LEU A 332 0.50 -9.68 -24.32
C LEU A 332 1.75 -8.92 -23.82
N VAL A 333 1.64 -7.61 -23.58
CA VAL A 333 2.75 -6.74 -23.16
C VAL A 333 3.24 -7.05 -21.74
N SER A 334 4.56 -7.06 -21.54
CA SER A 334 5.21 -7.25 -20.23
C SER A 334 6.30 -6.21 -20.04
N PHE A 335 6.38 -5.65 -18.83
CA PHE A 335 7.44 -4.73 -18.41
C PHE A 335 8.15 -5.22 -17.14
N VAL A 336 8.10 -6.54 -16.91
CA VAL A 336 8.98 -7.22 -15.97
C VAL A 336 10.37 -7.31 -16.62
N VAL A 337 11.41 -6.88 -15.93
CA VAL A 337 12.78 -6.89 -16.49
C VAL A 337 13.16 -8.31 -16.93
N ASN A 338 13.36 -8.48 -18.24
CA ASN A 338 13.78 -9.71 -18.90
C ASN A 338 12.88 -10.94 -18.63
N ASP A 339 11.58 -10.73 -18.36
CA ASP A 339 10.68 -11.85 -18.08
C ASP A 339 9.26 -11.65 -18.64
N ALA A 340 8.57 -12.78 -18.79
CA ALA A 340 7.15 -12.79 -19.11
C ALA A 340 6.32 -12.46 -17.86
N GLN A 341 5.09 -11.98 -18.07
CA GLN A 341 4.17 -11.72 -16.97
C GLN A 341 3.40 -12.99 -16.56
N LEU A 342 3.10 -13.11 -15.27
CA LEU A 342 2.25 -14.17 -14.74
C LEU A 342 0.82 -14.07 -15.31
N SER A 343 0.21 -15.21 -15.65
CA SER A 343 -1.19 -15.26 -16.08
C SER A 343 -2.13 -15.20 -14.89
N CYS A 344 -2.99 -14.18 -14.86
CA CYS A 344 -3.96 -13.97 -13.80
C CYS A 344 -5.32 -13.55 -14.35
N THR A 345 -6.35 -13.82 -13.56
CA THR A 345 -7.71 -13.30 -13.72
C THR A 345 -8.02 -12.35 -12.57
N MET A 346 -9.24 -11.80 -12.49
CA MET A 346 -9.69 -11.09 -11.28
C MET A 346 -9.76 -11.99 -10.04
N LYS A 347 -9.81 -13.32 -10.17
CA LYS A 347 -10.04 -14.22 -9.03
C LYS A 347 -8.80 -14.94 -8.54
N SER A 348 -7.81 -15.14 -9.40
CA SER A 348 -6.62 -15.95 -9.11
C SER A 348 -5.50 -15.73 -10.11
N CYS A 349 -4.31 -16.22 -9.77
CA CYS A 349 -3.15 -16.33 -10.66
C CYS A 349 -2.75 -17.79 -10.85
N GLN A 350 -2.22 -18.13 -12.03
CA GLN A 350 -1.76 -19.47 -12.37
C GLN A 350 -0.34 -19.71 -11.85
N SER A 351 -0.24 -19.99 -10.55
CA SER A 351 0.99 -20.29 -9.82
C SER A 351 0.68 -20.96 -8.49
N VAL A 352 1.66 -21.65 -7.90
CA VAL A 352 1.56 -22.17 -6.53
C VAL A 352 2.69 -21.59 -5.69
N MET A 353 2.33 -20.86 -4.63
CA MET A 353 3.28 -20.43 -3.60
C MET A 353 3.14 -21.32 -2.37
N THR A 354 4.27 -21.85 -1.90
CA THR A 354 4.38 -22.60 -0.65
C THR A 354 5.37 -21.88 0.25
N CYS A 355 5.03 -21.71 1.52
CA CYS A 355 5.88 -21.04 2.50
C CYS A 355 6.04 -21.91 3.76
N ASP A 356 7.20 -21.83 4.37
CA ASP A 356 7.42 -22.16 5.78
C ASP A 356 7.59 -20.86 6.60
N ASP A 357 8.07 -20.97 7.84
CA ASP A 357 8.25 -19.83 8.75
C ASP A 357 9.42 -18.89 8.36
N HIS A 358 10.23 -19.27 7.38
CA HIS A 358 11.48 -18.59 7.02
C HIS A 358 11.58 -18.23 5.54
N THR A 359 11.05 -19.05 4.64
CA THR A 359 11.20 -18.91 3.20
C THR A 359 9.94 -19.32 2.46
N CYS A 360 9.81 -18.84 1.23
CA CYS A 360 8.76 -19.21 0.31
C CYS A 360 9.37 -19.68 -1.01
N GLN A 361 8.65 -20.55 -1.70
CA GLN A 361 8.96 -21.01 -3.03
C GLN A 361 7.73 -20.86 -3.92
N VAL A 362 7.97 -20.58 -5.20
CA VAL A 362 6.90 -20.50 -6.18
C VAL A 362 7.17 -21.48 -7.31
N SER A 363 6.16 -22.27 -7.63
CA SER A 363 6.19 -23.27 -8.70
C SER A 363 5.01 -23.08 -9.66
N ASN A 364 5.03 -23.82 -10.78
CA ASN A 364 3.93 -23.90 -11.74
C ASN A 364 3.45 -22.54 -12.29
N ARG A 365 4.39 -21.61 -12.50
CA ARG A 365 4.08 -20.28 -13.02
C ARG A 365 3.76 -20.36 -14.51
N VAL A 366 2.56 -19.94 -14.90
CA VAL A 366 2.15 -19.89 -16.30
C VAL A 366 2.20 -18.45 -16.82
N SER A 367 2.89 -18.25 -17.94
CA SER A 367 2.99 -16.94 -18.62
C SER A 367 2.55 -16.97 -20.08
N LYS A 368 2.30 -18.16 -20.64
CA LYS A 368 1.89 -18.32 -22.03
C LYS A 368 0.61 -17.53 -22.30
N ASN A 369 0.65 -16.64 -23.28
CA ASN A 369 -0.46 -15.77 -23.68
C ASN A 369 -1.04 -14.94 -22.53
N SER A 370 -0.23 -14.59 -21.53
CA SER A 370 -0.69 -13.75 -20.43
C SER A 370 -0.95 -12.32 -20.90
N SER A 371 -2.15 -11.82 -20.62
CA SER A 371 -2.61 -10.45 -20.88
C SER A 371 -2.89 -9.66 -19.61
N THR A 372 -2.34 -10.09 -18.47
CA THR A 372 -2.72 -9.58 -17.14
C THR A 372 -2.60 -8.06 -17.03
N LEU A 373 -1.46 -7.47 -17.44
CA LEU A 373 -1.25 -6.02 -17.41
C LEU A 373 -2.29 -5.25 -18.25
N ALA A 374 -2.55 -5.73 -19.46
CA ALA A 374 -3.51 -5.10 -20.37
C ALA A 374 -4.95 -5.21 -19.83
N GLN A 375 -5.31 -6.34 -19.24
CA GLN A 375 -6.62 -6.55 -18.61
C GLN A 375 -6.81 -5.65 -17.39
N GLU A 376 -5.83 -5.57 -16.49
CA GLU A 376 -5.87 -4.65 -15.34
C GLU A 376 -6.09 -3.20 -15.79
N TYR A 377 -5.38 -2.77 -16.84
CA TYR A 377 -5.56 -1.44 -17.41
C TYR A 377 -6.98 -1.21 -17.92
N LEU A 378 -7.51 -2.12 -18.74
CA LEU A 378 -8.88 -2.01 -19.27
C LEU A 378 -9.94 -2.07 -18.17
N HIS A 379 -9.72 -2.87 -17.13
CA HIS A 379 -10.61 -2.93 -15.96
C HIS A 379 -10.67 -1.60 -15.21
N LEU A 380 -9.53 -0.91 -15.03
CA LEU A 380 -9.50 0.43 -14.45
C LEU A 380 -10.30 1.43 -15.31
N LEU A 381 -10.10 1.44 -16.64
CA LEU A 381 -10.82 2.34 -17.54
C LEU A 381 -12.34 2.08 -17.55
N ASN A 382 -12.75 0.82 -17.58
CA ASN A 382 -14.16 0.45 -17.53
C ASN A 382 -14.80 0.82 -16.19
N GLY A 383 -14.07 0.62 -15.10
CA GLY A 383 -14.47 1.03 -13.77
C GLY A 383 -14.71 2.53 -13.66
N PHE A 384 -13.80 3.33 -14.22
CA PHE A 384 -13.96 4.78 -14.26
C PHE A 384 -15.22 5.21 -15.03
N ARG A 385 -15.47 4.63 -16.21
CA ARG A 385 -16.70 4.90 -16.98
C ARG A 385 -17.96 4.55 -16.18
N ALA A 386 -17.92 3.43 -15.45
CA ALA A 386 -19.03 3.02 -14.60
C ALA A 386 -19.23 3.97 -13.39
N LEU A 387 -18.15 4.47 -12.79
CA LEU A 387 -18.23 5.48 -11.71
C LEU A 387 -18.84 6.79 -12.22
N GLN A 388 -18.41 7.28 -13.39
CA GLN A 388 -18.96 8.50 -14.00
C GLN A 388 -20.44 8.36 -14.31
N ALA A 389 -20.87 7.19 -14.82
CA ALA A 389 -22.28 6.92 -15.08
C ALA A 389 -23.15 6.93 -13.81
N ASP A 390 -22.56 6.57 -12.67
CA ASP A 390 -23.23 6.58 -11.36
C ASP A 390 -23.11 7.94 -10.64
N GLY A 391 -22.56 8.97 -11.30
CA GLY A 391 -22.48 10.35 -10.81
C GLY A 391 -21.33 10.63 -9.85
N LEU A 392 -20.27 9.81 -9.88
CA LEU A 392 -19.09 9.99 -9.03
C LEU A 392 -18.04 10.91 -9.64
#